data_AF-A0A948SVV8-F1
#
_entry.id   AF-A0A948SVV8-F1
#
_cell.length_a   1.000
_cell.length_b   1.000
_cell.length_c   1.000
_cell.angle_alpha   90.00
_cell.angle_beta   90.00
_cell.angle_gamma   90.00
#
_symmetry.space_group_name_H-M   'P 1'
#
loop_
_entity.id
_entity.type
_entity.pdbx_description
1 polymer ?
#
loop_
_entity_poly.entity_id
_entity_poly.type
_entity_poly.pdbx_seq_one_letter_code
_entity_poly.pdbx_strand_id
1 'polypeptide(L)'
;MAPIVFAILAGLFWGIGELAAKSALKSGEVGPMTAIAVRATVALPIIWAAWLAATRGWLEPIGVSAAREPTEWMQASSATWWKLVLGAGVSAGALGIAFFYLGLASGDVSRVKPVAFALAPTFAAVGAFVLLGEEFSAKKLLGLLLIVGGIVVLTTRD
;
A
#
# COMPACT_ATOMS: atom_id res chain seq x y z
N MET A 1 -5.49 -1.94 -19.63
CA MET A 1 -4.61 -0.76 -19.49
C MET A 1 -4.89 0.03 -18.20
N ALA A 2 -6.15 0.28 -17.83
CA ALA A 2 -6.50 1.02 -16.61
C ALA A 2 -5.82 0.54 -15.29
N PRO A 3 -5.69 -0.78 -14.99
CA PRO A 3 -5.05 -1.22 -13.75
C PRO A 3 -3.57 -0.81 -13.63
N ILE A 4 -2.84 -0.84 -14.75
CA ILE A 4 -1.42 -0.46 -14.79
C ILE A 4 -1.27 1.06 -14.58
N VAL A 5 -2.17 1.86 -15.15
CA VAL A 5 -2.18 3.32 -14.95
C VAL A 5 -2.39 3.65 -13.47
N PHE A 6 -3.37 3.03 -12.81
CA PHE A 6 -3.59 3.23 -11.38
C PHE A 6 -2.40 2.76 -10.53
N ALA A 7 -1.74 1.66 -10.90
CA ALA A 7 -0.53 1.19 -10.22
C ALA A 7 0.64 2.16 -10.37
N ILE A 8 0.84 2.74 -11.56
CA ILE A 8 1.87 3.77 -11.81
C ILE A 8 1.58 5.01 -10.97
N LEU A 9 0.35 5.51 -10.99
CA LEU A 9 -0.07 6.66 -10.18
C LEU A 9 0.13 6.38 -8.68
N ALA A 10 -0.27 5.21 -8.21
CA ALA A 10 -0.04 4.79 -6.82
C ALA A 10 1.46 4.81 -6.48
N GLY A 11 2.31 4.27 -7.34
CA GLY A 11 3.76 4.30 -7.17
C GLY A 11 4.34 5.71 -7.11
N LEU A 12 3.85 6.63 -7.96
CA LEU A 12 4.26 8.04 -7.97
C LEU A 12 3.87 8.77 -6.68
N PHE A 13 2.62 8.66 -6.24
CA PHE A 13 2.14 9.32 -5.01
C PHE A 13 2.82 8.75 -3.76
N TRP A 14 3.03 7.43 -3.68
CA TRP A 14 3.87 6.83 -2.63
C TRP A 14 5.35 7.22 -2.78
N GLY A 15 5.83 7.57 -3.98
CA GLY A 15 7.15 8.15 -4.19
C GLY A 15 7.28 9.49 -3.47
N ILE A 16 6.44 10.43 -3.88
CA ILE A 16 6.43 11.82 -3.40
C ILE A 16 6.13 11.88 -1.90
N GLY A 17 5.10 11.16 -1.44
CA GLY A 17 4.68 11.18 -0.04
C GLY A 17 5.76 10.74 0.92
N GLU A 18 6.53 9.69 0.60
CA GLU A 18 7.57 9.21 1.53
C GLU A 18 8.85 10.02 1.50
N LEU A 19 9.13 10.72 0.39
CA LEU A 19 10.20 11.73 0.38
C LEU A 19 9.83 12.90 1.30
N ALA A 20 8.58 13.37 1.23
CA ALA A 20 8.09 14.41 2.14
C ALA A 20 8.10 13.94 3.60
N ALA A 21 7.63 12.72 3.88
CA ALA A 21 7.65 12.14 5.22
C ALA A 21 9.08 12.00 5.76
N LYS A 22 10.02 11.50 4.95
CA LYS A 22 11.44 11.44 5.36
C LYS A 22 12.02 12.82 5.63
N SER A 23 11.69 13.81 4.81
CA SER A 23 12.13 15.20 5.01
C SER A 23 11.64 15.74 6.36
N ALA A 24 10.37 15.54 6.68
CA ALA A 24 9.80 15.91 7.98
C ALA A 24 10.47 15.16 9.15
N LEU A 25 10.76 13.86 9.00
CA LEU A 25 11.47 13.10 10.04
C LEU A 25 12.92 13.57 10.21
N LYS A 26 13.57 14.04 9.14
CA LYS A 26 14.92 14.59 9.20
C LYS A 26 14.99 15.97 9.87
N SER A 27 13.90 16.73 9.93
CA SER A 27 13.89 18.03 10.64
C SER A 27 14.06 17.87 12.16
N GLY A 28 13.71 16.69 12.70
CA GLY A 28 13.77 16.41 14.14
C GLY A 28 12.59 17.00 14.93
N GLU A 29 11.70 17.76 14.29
CA GLU A 29 10.55 18.41 14.93
C GLU A 29 9.39 17.44 15.17
N VAL A 30 9.34 16.35 14.41
CA VAL A 30 8.31 15.31 14.52
C VAL A 30 8.91 13.91 14.53
N GLY A 31 8.34 13.03 15.34
CA GLY A 31 8.68 11.61 15.36
C GLY A 31 7.90 10.78 14.34
N PRO A 32 8.30 9.52 14.11
CA PRO A 32 7.63 8.61 13.17
C PRO A 32 6.16 8.38 13.51
N MET A 33 5.82 8.23 14.80
CA MET A 33 4.42 8.03 15.21
C MET A 33 3.58 9.28 14.97
N THR A 34 4.12 10.47 15.23
CA THR A 34 3.46 11.75 14.92
C THR A 34 3.20 11.89 13.43
N ALA A 35 4.20 11.60 12.59
CA ALA A 35 4.06 11.67 11.14
C ALA A 35 2.96 10.74 10.61
N ILE A 36 2.82 9.54 11.17
CA ILE A 36 1.75 8.59 10.81
C ILE A 36 0.39 9.08 11.28
N ALA A 37 0.30 9.58 12.52
CA ALA A 37 -0.95 10.11 13.05
C ALA A 37 -1.49 11.26 12.19
N VAL A 38 -0.60 12.20 11.82
CA VAL A 38 -0.94 13.30 10.91
C VAL A 38 -1.33 12.77 9.53
N ARG A 39 -0.56 11.85 8.95
CA ARG A 39 -0.87 11.20 7.67
C ARG A 39 -2.26 10.58 7.67
N ALA A 40 -2.59 9.77 8.67
CA ALA A 40 -3.88 9.09 8.78
C ALA A 40 -5.04 10.10 8.93
N THR A 41 -4.82 11.13 9.75
CA THR A 41 -5.80 12.21 9.98
C THR A 41 -6.14 12.96 8.69
N VAL A 42 -5.13 13.25 7.86
CA VAL A 42 -5.32 13.93 6.57
C VAL A 42 -5.92 12.99 5.51
N ALA A 43 -5.46 11.74 5.46
CA ALA A 43 -5.89 10.79 4.43
C ALA A 43 -7.35 10.35 4.61
N LEU A 44 -7.81 10.16 5.85
CA LEU A 44 -9.14 9.64 6.16
C LEU A 44 -10.29 10.44 5.49
N PRO A 45 -10.43 11.77 5.68
CA PRO A 45 -11.51 12.52 5.05
C PRO A 45 -11.42 12.53 3.52
N ILE A 46 -10.21 12.53 2.95
CA ILE A 46 -10.00 12.49 1.49
C ILE A 46 -10.49 11.16 0.92
N ILE A 47 -10.18 10.04 1.58
CA ILE A 47 -10.62 8.70 1.17
C ILE A 47 -12.15 8.59 1.26
N TRP A 48 -12.77 9.08 2.33
CA TRP A 48 -14.23 9.10 2.46
C TRP A 48 -14.90 9.98 1.40
N ALA A 49 -14.33 11.15 1.09
CA ALA A 49 -14.81 12.00 0.02
C ALA A 49 -14.70 11.32 -1.36
N ALA A 50 -13.60 10.60 -1.62
CA ALA A 50 -13.42 9.83 -2.84
C ALA A 50 -14.43 8.68 -2.96
N TRP A 51 -14.69 7.95 -1.87
CA TRP A 51 -15.74 6.92 -1.83
C TRP A 51 -17.14 7.52 -2.09
N LEU A 52 -17.44 8.68 -1.50
CA LEU A 52 -18.70 9.37 -1.72
C LEU A 52 -18.85 9.87 -3.17
N ALA A 53 -17.77 10.36 -3.78
CA ALA A 53 -17.75 10.72 -5.20
C ALA A 53 -17.95 9.49 -6.11
N ALA A 54 -17.33 8.36 -5.76
CA ALA A 54 -17.46 7.11 -6.49
C ALA A 54 -18.89 6.57 -6.46
N THR A 55 -19.52 6.50 -5.29
CA THR A 55 -20.92 6.05 -5.13
C THR A 55 -21.94 6.96 -5.82
N ARG A 56 -21.61 8.25 -6.04
CA ARG A 56 -22.42 9.20 -6.80
C ARG A 56 -22.15 9.22 -8.30
N GLY A 57 -21.24 8.37 -8.79
CA GLY A 57 -20.87 8.29 -10.21
C GLY A 57 -20.00 9.46 -10.72
N TRP A 58 -19.51 10.33 -9.84
CA TRP A 58 -18.68 11.48 -10.25
C TRP A 58 -17.34 11.07 -10.85
N LEU A 59 -16.89 9.85 -10.57
CA LEU A 59 -15.63 9.29 -11.05
C LEU A 59 -15.79 8.38 -12.29
N GLU A 60 -17.01 8.26 -12.84
CA GLU A 60 -17.25 7.49 -14.07
C GLU A 60 -16.43 7.98 -15.29
N PRO A 61 -16.23 9.30 -15.51
CA PRO A 61 -15.40 9.79 -16.62
C PRO A 61 -13.95 9.29 -16.60
N ILE A 62 -13.45 8.88 -15.43
CA ILE A 62 -12.09 8.32 -15.26
C ILE A 62 -12.08 6.80 -15.07
N GLY A 63 -13.20 6.13 -15.34
CA GLY A 63 -13.32 4.68 -15.35
C GLY A 63 -13.58 4.01 -13.99
N VAL A 64 -13.98 4.78 -12.98
CA VAL A 64 -14.42 4.24 -11.68
C VAL A 64 -15.95 4.18 -11.68
N SER A 65 -16.49 2.98 -11.86
CA SER A 65 -17.94 2.77 -11.95
C SER A 65 -18.58 2.76 -10.56
N ALA A 66 -19.66 3.53 -10.38
CA ALA A 66 -20.49 3.50 -9.18
C ALA A 66 -21.07 2.11 -8.90
N ALA A 67 -21.31 1.30 -9.94
CA ALA A 67 -21.81 -0.06 -9.79
C ALA A 67 -20.85 -1.01 -9.04
N ARG A 68 -19.56 -0.64 -8.91
CA ARG A 68 -18.57 -1.39 -8.13
C ARG A 68 -18.56 -1.02 -6.65
N GLU A 69 -19.31 0.00 -6.24
CA GLU A 69 -19.39 0.49 -4.87
C GLU A 69 -20.77 0.16 -4.27
N PRO A 70 -20.96 -1.05 -3.70
CA PRO A 70 -22.25 -1.42 -3.10
C PRO A 70 -22.57 -0.51 -1.90
N THR A 71 -23.72 0.16 -1.95
CA THR A 71 -24.16 1.10 -0.90
C THR A 71 -24.60 0.39 0.38
N GLU A 72 -24.97 -0.89 0.30
CA GLU A 72 -25.36 -1.73 1.44
C GLU A 72 -24.16 -2.43 2.12
N TRP A 73 -22.94 -1.91 1.95
CA TRP A 73 -21.72 -2.52 2.50
C TRP A 73 -21.74 -2.77 4.01
N MET A 74 -22.55 -2.02 4.77
CA MET A 74 -22.73 -2.25 6.22
C MET A 74 -23.33 -3.64 6.53
N GLN A 75 -24.06 -4.23 5.58
CA GLN A 75 -24.64 -5.57 5.69
C GLN A 75 -23.67 -6.69 5.27
N ALA A 76 -22.40 -6.36 4.99
CA ALA A 76 -21.39 -7.36 4.66
C ALA A 76 -21.22 -8.41 5.77
N SER A 77 -20.85 -9.63 5.38
CA SER A 77 -20.65 -10.73 6.34
C SER A 77 -19.58 -10.42 7.38
N SER A 78 -19.66 -11.05 8.55
CA SER A 78 -18.63 -10.92 9.61
C SER A 78 -17.24 -11.34 9.11
N ALA A 79 -17.15 -12.32 8.22
CA ALA A 79 -15.88 -12.73 7.62
C ALA A 79 -15.28 -11.62 6.74
N THR A 80 -16.10 -10.90 5.97
CA THR A 80 -15.67 -9.72 5.20
C THR A 80 -15.18 -8.62 6.13
N TRP A 81 -15.93 -8.34 7.20
CA TRP A 81 -15.55 -7.36 8.21
C TRP A 81 -14.21 -7.69 8.88
N TRP A 82 -13.94 -8.95 9.21
CA TRP A 82 -12.64 -9.32 9.77
C TRP A 82 -11.49 -9.15 8.80
N LYS A 83 -11.68 -9.45 7.51
CA LYS A 83 -10.67 -9.17 6.48
C LYS A 83 -10.38 -7.67 6.37
N LEU A 84 -11.41 -6.84 6.42
CA LEU A 84 -11.27 -5.38 6.35
C LEU A 84 -10.61 -4.82 7.61
N VAL A 85 -11.08 -5.18 8.80
CA VAL A 85 -10.58 -4.63 10.06
C VAL A 85 -9.19 -5.16 10.38
N LEU A 86 -8.99 -6.47 10.41
CA LEU A 86 -7.73 -7.07 10.85
C LEU A 86 -6.68 -7.07 9.74
N GLY A 87 -7.08 -7.44 8.52
CA GLY A 87 -6.17 -7.49 7.37
C GLY A 87 -5.84 -6.09 6.87
N ALA A 88 -6.83 -5.37 6.35
CA ALA A 88 -6.59 -4.07 5.74
C ALA A 88 -6.34 -2.96 6.78
N GLY A 89 -7.15 -2.86 7.84
CA GLY A 89 -7.06 -1.80 8.84
C GLY A 89 -5.86 -1.95 9.78
N VAL A 90 -5.81 -3.04 10.56
CA VAL A 90 -4.78 -3.25 11.57
C VAL A 90 -3.45 -3.63 10.92
N SER A 91 -3.42 -4.68 10.08
CA SER A 91 -2.15 -5.20 9.57
C SER A 91 -1.51 -4.25 8.55
N ALA A 92 -2.22 -3.88 7.48
CA ALA A 92 -1.68 -3.00 6.45
C ALA A 92 -1.74 -1.51 6.85
N GLY A 93 -2.89 -1.03 7.32
CA GLY A 93 -3.15 0.38 7.59
C GLY A 93 -2.48 0.95 8.83
N ALA A 94 -2.29 0.14 9.88
CA ALA A 94 -1.65 0.58 11.13
C ALA A 94 -0.24 0.00 11.29
N LEU A 95 -0.11 -1.32 11.46
CA LEU A 95 1.17 -1.96 11.80
C LEU A 95 2.20 -1.85 10.66
N GLY A 96 1.80 -2.15 9.43
CA GLY A 96 2.68 -2.05 8.27
C GLY A 96 3.23 -0.64 8.07
N ILE A 97 2.36 0.37 8.16
CA ILE A 97 2.76 1.79 8.11
C ILE A 97 3.66 2.14 9.30
N ALA A 98 3.33 1.70 10.52
CA ALA A 98 4.13 1.94 11.73
C ALA A 98 5.56 1.42 11.60
N PHE A 99 5.74 0.16 11.23
CA PHE A 99 7.07 -0.42 11.03
C PHE A 99 7.82 0.24 9.88
N PHE A 100 7.11 0.60 8.80
CA PHE A 100 7.72 1.31 7.67
C PHE A 100 8.25 2.69 8.08
N TYR A 101 7.50 3.47 8.86
CA TYR A 101 7.93 4.81 9.32
C TYR A 101 9.00 4.75 10.39
N LEU A 102 8.99 3.72 11.26
CA LEU A 102 10.10 3.44 12.17
C LEU A 102 11.38 3.16 11.38
N GLY A 103 11.31 2.31 10.35
CA GLY A 103 12.43 2.06 9.44
C GLY A 103 12.89 3.32 8.70
N LEU A 104 11.96 4.12 8.19
CA LEU A 104 12.25 5.41 7.55
C LEU A 104 12.94 6.39 8.50
N ALA A 105 12.57 6.42 9.78
CA ALA A 105 13.23 7.27 10.76
C ALA A 105 14.69 6.83 10.98
N SER A 106 14.96 5.53 11.01
CA SER A 106 16.28 4.96 11.31
C SER A 106 17.19 4.71 10.09
N GLY A 107 16.68 4.82 8.86
CA GLY A 107 17.42 4.43 7.66
C GLY A 107 17.12 5.28 6.43
N ASP A 108 17.85 5.03 5.35
CA ASP A 108 17.67 5.72 4.07
C ASP A 108 16.44 5.22 3.33
N VAL A 109 15.67 6.15 2.74
CA VAL A 109 14.47 5.85 1.95
C VAL A 109 14.81 4.90 0.80
N SER A 110 15.97 5.10 0.17
CA SER A 110 16.46 4.29 -0.95
C SER A 110 16.72 2.83 -0.57
N ARG A 111 16.87 2.50 0.71
CA ARG A 111 17.08 1.12 1.19
C ARG A 111 15.84 0.54 1.84
N VAL A 112 15.20 1.31 2.73
CA VAL A 112 14.01 0.84 3.48
C VAL A 112 12.83 0.56 2.54
N LYS A 113 12.60 1.45 1.56
CA LYS A 113 11.44 1.33 0.67
C LYS A 113 11.52 0.12 -0.25
N PRO A 114 12.61 -0.14 -1.01
CA PRO A 114 12.71 -1.33 -1.83
C PRO A 114 12.55 -2.63 -1.03
N VAL A 115 13.13 -2.73 0.16
CA VAL A 115 12.98 -3.92 1.03
C VAL A 115 11.51 -4.14 1.41
N ALA A 116 10.84 -3.12 1.96
CA ALA A 116 9.45 -3.23 2.39
C ALA A 116 8.50 -3.52 1.21
N PHE A 117 8.68 -2.84 0.08
CA PHE A 117 7.78 -2.89 -1.07
C PHE A 117 7.98 -4.12 -1.96
N ALA A 118 8.99 -4.92 -1.70
CA ALA A 118 9.24 -6.14 -2.46
C ALA A 118 8.93 -7.43 -1.69
N LEU A 119 9.04 -7.39 -0.36
CA LEU A 119 8.51 -8.45 0.47
C LEU A 119 7.00 -8.56 0.27
N ALA A 120 6.28 -7.44 0.14
CA ALA A 120 4.83 -7.44 -0.06
C ALA A 120 4.37 -8.21 -1.33
N PRO A 121 4.88 -7.95 -2.55
CA PRO A 121 4.60 -8.76 -3.74
C PRO A 121 4.95 -10.24 -3.58
N THR A 122 6.04 -10.55 -2.87
CA THR A 122 6.45 -11.94 -2.62
C THR A 122 5.45 -12.66 -1.74
N PHE A 123 5.08 -12.06 -0.60
CA PHE A 123 4.04 -12.59 0.28
C PHE A 123 2.67 -12.66 -0.39
N ALA A 124 2.31 -11.67 -1.23
CA ALA A 124 1.06 -11.68 -1.97
C ALA A 124 1.02 -12.81 -3.01
N ALA A 125 2.07 -13.01 -3.80
CA ALA A 125 2.12 -14.06 -4.81
C ALA A 125 2.14 -15.47 -4.20
N VAL A 126 2.91 -15.67 -3.12
CA VAL A 126 2.95 -16.95 -2.40
C VAL A 126 1.62 -17.18 -1.67
N GLY A 127 1.09 -16.16 -1.00
CA GLY A 127 -0.20 -16.23 -0.32
C GLY A 127 -1.36 -16.51 -1.27
N ALA A 128 -1.37 -15.91 -2.46
CA ALA A 128 -2.38 -16.18 -3.48
C ALA A 128 -2.32 -17.64 -3.99
N PHE A 129 -1.12 -18.18 -4.18
CA PHE A 129 -0.94 -19.60 -4.50
C PHE A 129 -1.45 -20.51 -3.37
N VAL A 130 -1.02 -20.27 -2.13
CA VAL A 130 -1.29 -21.16 -0.99
C VAL A 130 -2.73 -21.04 -0.47
N LEU A 131 -3.26 -19.82 -0.37
CA LEU A 131 -4.54 -19.53 0.30
C LEU A 131 -5.70 -19.35 -0.67
N LEU A 132 -5.44 -18.91 -1.91
CA LEU A 132 -6.47 -18.67 -2.93
C LEU A 132 -6.45 -19.73 -4.04
N GLY A 133 -5.46 -20.63 -4.05
CA GLY A 133 -5.34 -21.71 -5.02
C GLY A 133 -4.98 -21.24 -6.43
N GLU A 134 -4.44 -20.03 -6.60
CA GLU A 134 -4.01 -19.53 -7.91
C GLU A 134 -2.85 -20.33 -8.48
N GLU A 135 -2.76 -20.52 -9.80
CA GLU A 135 -1.60 -21.19 -10.40
C GLU A 135 -0.28 -20.43 -10.16
N PHE A 136 0.76 -21.15 -9.72
CA PHE A 136 2.10 -20.63 -9.54
C PHE A 136 3.03 -21.12 -10.65
N SER A 137 3.23 -20.28 -11.66
CA SER A 137 4.05 -20.63 -12.83
C SER A 137 5.53 -20.34 -12.63
N ALA A 138 6.39 -21.03 -13.38
CA ALA A 138 7.83 -20.74 -13.42
C ALA A 138 8.13 -19.28 -13.82
N LYS A 139 7.28 -18.66 -14.64
CA LYS A 139 7.39 -17.23 -14.99
C LYS A 139 7.16 -16.31 -13.78
N LYS A 140 6.15 -16.61 -12.94
CA LYS A 140 5.90 -15.87 -11.69
C LYS A 140 7.10 -16.01 -10.74
N LEU A 141 7.64 -17.22 -10.60
CA LEU A 141 8.82 -17.49 -9.78
C LEU A 141 10.05 -16.69 -10.26
N LEU A 142 10.35 -16.73 -11.55
CA LEU A 142 11.47 -15.97 -12.12
C LEU A 142 11.30 -14.46 -11.89
N GLY A 143 10.09 -13.93 -12.10
CA GLY A 143 9.78 -12.53 -11.82
C GLY A 143 10.03 -12.15 -10.35
N LEU A 144 9.60 -13.00 -9.41
CA LEU A 144 9.87 -12.79 -7.98
C LEU A 144 11.37 -12.81 -7.66
N LEU A 145 12.12 -13.76 -8.23
CA LEU A 145 13.58 -13.82 -8.05
C LEU A 145 14.28 -12.58 -8.60
N LEU A 146 13.84 -12.06 -9.75
CA LEU A 146 14.39 -10.83 -10.33
C LEU A 146 14.07 -9.60 -9.47
N ILE A 147 12.85 -9.52 -8.93
CA ILE A 147 12.48 -8.46 -7.99
C ILE A 147 13.42 -8.52 -6.78
N VAL A 148 13.45 -9.67 -6.08
CA VAL A 148 14.29 -9.89 -4.88
C VAL A 148 15.76 -9.58 -5.17
N GLY A 149 16.30 -10.11 -6.28
CA GLY A 149 17.68 -9.86 -6.71
C GLY A 149 17.96 -8.38 -6.95
N GLY A 150 17.06 -7.66 -7.62
CA GLY A 150 17.19 -6.22 -7.84
C GLY A 150 17.26 -5.42 -6.54
N ILE A 151 16.52 -5.81 -5.51
CA ILE A 151 16.60 -5.15 -4.19
C ILE A 151 17.88 -5.47 -3.48
N VAL A 152 18.35 -6.72 -3.53
CA VAL A 152 19.65 -7.08 -2.92
C VAL A 152 20.72 -6.16 -3.49
N VAL A 153 20.77 -5.99 -4.81
CA VAL A 153 21.71 -5.06 -5.47
C VAL A 153 21.51 -3.61 -5.01
N LEU A 154 20.27 -3.12 -4.93
CA LEU A 154 19.98 -1.75 -4.47
C LEU A 154 20.30 -1.50 -2.99
N THR A 155 20.39 -2.55 -2.17
CA THR A 155 20.48 -2.44 -0.70
C THR A 155 21.84 -2.82 -0.15
N THR A 156 22.66 -3.55 -0.92
CA THR A 156 24.09 -3.73 -0.66
C THR A 156 24.81 -2.38 -0.73
N ARG A 157 25.81 -2.19 0.14
CA ARG A 157 26.65 -0.99 0.10
C ARG A 157 27.54 -1.05 -1.14
N ASP A 158 27.71 0.09 -1.80
CA ASP A 158 28.80 0.31 -2.76
C ASP A 158 30.17 0.09 -2.10
#